data_AF-A0A7X7JRR6-F1
#
_entry.id   AF-A0A7X7JRR6-F1
#
_cell.length_a   1.000
_cell.length_b   1.000
_cell.length_c   1.000
_cell.angle_alpha   90.00
_cell.angle_beta   90.00
_cell.angle_gamma   90.00
#
_symmetry.space_group_name_H-M   'P 1'
#
loop_
_entity.id
_entity.type
_entity.pdbx_description
1 polymer ?
#
loop_
_entity_poly.entity_id
_entity_poly.type
_entity_poly.pdbx_seq_one_letter_code
_entity_poly.pdbx_strand_id
1 'polypeptide(L)'
;PAGLIEAPFRGLITNPPSLAVMLVASIFGIGLVEEYLKYWAVRWAVYNHDEFNEPVDGVIYAVTAGLGFAALENVLYAVSYGLTVGLTRGVITSIVHASFSGIVGYALGMAKFVPKGVKPVVVGRAVLTAAVLHGVYDFLLFTELMSFPVLAGVVILLYLGILGRIGSALKLSPFAHRGSPWPGRVGVDTGADTGAGGRAVARADADSGGGTAARNAAADGSTEHSGELSSRSRQGPNPGSDQGSDRDSDRGSDEHDESH
;
A
#
# COMPACT_ATOMS: atom_id res chain seq x y z
N PRO A 1 5.05 20.45 5.65
CA PRO A 1 4.26 20.43 4.41
C PRO A 1 2.89 21.05 4.62
N ALA A 2 2.33 20.86 5.81
CA ALA A 2 1.37 21.68 6.55
C ALA A 2 1.20 23.08 5.96
N GLY A 3 2.18 23.99 6.11
CA GLY A 3 2.02 25.38 5.60
C GLY A 3 1.75 25.54 4.10
N LEU A 4 2.20 24.62 3.24
CA LEU A 4 1.93 24.64 1.79
C LEU A 4 0.61 23.93 1.44
N ILE A 5 0.30 22.83 2.14
CA ILE A 5 -0.92 22.04 1.94
C ILE A 5 -2.14 22.75 2.53
N GLU A 6 -1.96 23.47 3.64
CA GLU A 6 -2.96 24.30 4.30
C GLU A 6 -3.22 25.60 3.54
N ALA A 7 -2.28 26.09 2.72
CA ALA A 7 -2.39 27.41 2.08
C ALA A 7 -3.71 27.62 1.32
N PRO A 8 -4.21 26.66 0.51
CA PRO A 8 -5.51 26.78 -0.15
C PRO A 8 -6.70 26.73 0.81
N PHE A 9 -6.55 26.09 1.97
CA PHE A 9 -7.61 25.87 2.96
C PHE A 9 -7.53 26.83 4.15
N ARG A 10 -6.53 27.70 4.20
CA ARG A 10 -6.24 28.56 5.36
C ARG A 10 -7.42 29.42 5.78
N GLY A 11 -8.21 29.92 4.82
CA GLY A 11 -9.44 30.67 5.12
C GLY A 11 -10.47 29.83 5.87
N LEU A 12 -10.65 28.57 5.46
CA LEU A 12 -11.59 27.62 6.10
C LEU A 12 -11.12 27.14 7.47
N ILE A 13 -9.82 27.20 7.75
CA ILE A 13 -9.23 26.80 9.04
C ILE A 13 -9.20 27.98 10.01
N THR A 14 -8.77 29.16 9.56
CA THR A 14 -8.58 30.33 10.44
C THR A 14 -9.86 31.12 10.68
N ASN A 15 -10.78 31.14 9.70
CA ASN A 15 -12.06 31.84 9.79
C ASN A 15 -13.17 30.94 9.22
N PRO A 16 -13.46 29.79 9.85
CA PRO A 16 -14.47 28.87 9.35
C PRO A 16 -15.87 29.49 9.40
N PRO A 17 -16.71 29.28 8.38
CA PRO A 17 -18.14 29.60 8.44
C PRO A 17 -18.88 28.81 9.55
N SER A 18 -18.40 27.62 9.90
CA SER A 18 -18.90 26.80 11.00
C SER A 18 -17.89 25.72 11.41
N LEU A 19 -18.05 25.15 12.61
CA LEU A 19 -17.22 24.01 13.06
C LEU A 19 -17.31 22.80 12.12
N ALA A 20 -18.47 22.57 11.50
CA ALA A 20 -18.66 21.49 10.53
C ALA A 20 -17.80 21.71 9.28
N VAL A 21 -17.74 22.94 8.77
CA VAL A 21 -16.88 23.28 7.62
C VAL A 21 -15.41 23.10 7.96
N MET A 22 -14.98 23.53 9.16
CA MET A 22 -13.61 23.32 9.63
C MET A 22 -13.27 21.83 9.69
N LEU A 23 -14.13 21.00 10.29
CA LEU A 23 -13.91 19.55 10.39
C LEU A 23 -13.78 18.89 9.01
N VAL A 24 -14.68 19.24 8.08
CA VAL A 24 -14.64 18.74 6.70
C VAL A 24 -13.36 19.19 6.00
N ALA A 25 -12.95 20.45 6.16
CA ALA A 25 -11.70 20.97 5.59
C ALA A 25 -10.47 20.27 6.20
N SER A 26 -10.43 20.02 7.51
CA SER A 26 -9.35 19.28 8.16
C SER A 26 -9.26 17.84 7.67
N ILE A 27 -10.39 17.14 7.47
CA ILE A 27 -10.39 15.76 6.98
C ILE A 27 -10.01 15.67 5.50
N PHE A 28 -10.68 16.42 4.63
CA PHE A 28 -10.56 16.25 3.18
C PHE A 28 -9.52 17.16 2.54
N GLY A 29 -9.27 18.35 3.11
CA GLY A 29 -8.28 19.30 2.61
C GLY A 29 -6.87 19.00 3.11
N ILE A 30 -6.72 18.66 4.40
CA ILE A 30 -5.41 18.38 5.00
C ILE A 30 -5.20 16.88 5.12
N GLY A 31 -5.94 16.21 6.01
CA GLY A 31 -5.70 14.81 6.39
C GLY A 31 -5.68 13.86 5.19
N LEU A 32 -6.66 13.97 4.28
CA LEU A 32 -6.71 13.12 3.09
C LEU A 32 -5.54 13.36 2.15
N VAL A 33 -5.21 14.62 1.88
CA VAL A 33 -4.09 14.98 0.99
C VAL A 33 -2.79 14.46 1.58
N GLU A 34 -2.56 14.69 2.86
CA GLU A 34 -1.35 14.27 3.53
C GLU A 34 -1.19 12.75 3.62
N GLU A 35 -2.22 12.03 4.04
CA GLU A 35 -2.16 10.57 4.16
C GLU A 35 -2.07 9.91 2.77
N TYR A 36 -2.69 10.50 1.75
CA TYR A 36 -2.56 10.04 0.38
C TYR A 36 -1.15 10.27 -0.17
N LEU A 37 -0.50 11.40 0.11
CA LEU A 37 0.88 11.66 -0.30
C LEU A 37 1.86 10.67 0.36
N LYS A 38 1.70 10.39 1.66
CA LYS A 38 2.51 9.39 2.38
C LYS A 38 2.30 7.99 1.81
N TYR A 39 1.04 7.61 1.57
CA TYR A 39 0.69 6.37 0.88
C TYR A 39 1.39 6.27 -0.48
N TRP A 40 1.30 7.33 -1.28
CA TRP A 40 1.85 7.36 -2.64
C TRP A 40 3.37 7.19 -2.63
N ALA A 41 4.06 7.85 -1.69
CA ALA A 41 5.50 7.70 -1.51
C ALA A 41 5.90 6.23 -1.30
N VAL A 42 5.22 5.51 -0.42
CA VAL A 42 5.47 4.08 -0.17
C VAL A 42 5.08 3.22 -1.38
N ARG A 43 3.90 3.51 -1.96
CA ARG A 43 3.34 2.74 -3.07
C ARG A 43 4.24 2.77 -4.30
N TRP A 44 4.91 3.89 -4.55
CA TRP A 44 5.81 4.06 -5.68
C TRP A 44 7.24 3.61 -5.38
N ALA A 45 7.77 3.91 -4.19
CA ALA A 45 9.16 3.63 -3.87
C ALA A 45 9.46 2.15 -3.60
N VAL A 46 8.60 1.45 -2.85
CA VAL A 46 8.97 0.13 -2.28
C VAL A 46 7.93 -0.97 -2.51
N TYR A 47 6.68 -0.64 -2.83
CA TYR A 47 5.62 -1.67 -2.92
C TYR A 47 5.87 -2.75 -3.97
N ASN A 48 6.53 -2.41 -5.08
CA ASN A 48 6.86 -3.36 -6.14
C ASN A 48 8.23 -4.04 -5.94
N HIS A 49 8.97 -3.71 -4.88
CA HIS A 49 10.27 -4.29 -4.60
C HIS A 49 10.13 -5.67 -3.93
N ASP A 50 11.13 -6.53 -4.11
CA ASP A 50 11.11 -7.92 -3.66
C ASP A 50 11.18 -8.08 -2.13
N GLU A 51 11.75 -7.11 -1.41
CA GLU A 51 11.77 -7.10 0.07
C GLU A 51 10.44 -6.64 0.66
N PHE A 52 9.47 -6.17 -0.14
CA PHE A 52 8.10 -5.98 0.33
C PHE A 52 7.35 -7.29 0.13
N ASN A 53 7.53 -8.24 1.05
CA ASN A 53 6.96 -9.58 0.91
C ASN A 53 6.19 -10.06 2.15
N GLU A 54 6.11 -9.23 3.19
CA GLU A 54 5.31 -9.47 4.39
C GLU A 54 4.34 -8.31 4.70
N PRO A 55 3.24 -8.57 5.45
CA PRO A 55 2.37 -7.51 5.93
C PRO A 55 3.09 -6.49 6.83
N VAL A 56 4.09 -6.93 7.59
CA VAL A 56 4.84 -6.07 8.51
C VAL A 56 5.73 -5.06 7.77
N ASP A 57 6.25 -5.42 6.59
CA ASP A 57 7.05 -4.51 5.75
C ASP A 57 6.24 -3.28 5.36
N GLY A 58 4.97 -3.50 5.01
CA GLY A 58 4.02 -2.41 4.75
C GLY A 58 3.93 -1.43 5.91
N VAL A 59 3.87 -1.93 7.14
CA VAL A 59 3.87 -1.08 8.35
C VAL A 59 5.19 -0.36 8.51
N ILE A 60 6.32 -1.04 8.40
CA ILE A 60 7.67 -0.46 8.58
C ILE A 60 7.93 0.66 7.57
N TYR A 61 7.69 0.39 6.29
CA TYR A 61 7.92 1.38 5.23
C TYR A 61 6.98 2.59 5.35
N ALA A 62 5.71 2.37 5.71
CA ALA A 62 4.78 3.48 5.90
C ALA A 62 5.08 4.30 7.15
N VAL A 63 5.43 3.66 8.28
CA VAL A 63 5.90 4.37 9.47
C VAL A 63 7.13 5.21 9.14
N THR A 64 8.08 4.67 8.37
CA THR A 64 9.27 5.39 7.93
C THR A 64 8.92 6.62 7.08
N ALA A 65 8.00 6.47 6.12
CA ALA A 65 7.50 7.59 5.32
C ALA A 65 6.78 8.65 6.18
N GLY A 66 5.98 8.21 7.16
CA GLY A 66 5.30 9.09 8.12
C GLY A 66 6.26 9.88 9.00
N LEU A 67 7.31 9.24 9.50
CA LEU A 67 8.37 9.91 10.26
C LEU A 67 9.15 10.92 9.42
N GLY A 68 9.47 10.57 8.16
CA GLY A 68 10.11 11.51 7.23
C GLY A 68 9.24 12.73 6.93
N PHE A 69 7.93 12.52 6.75
CA PHE A 69 6.96 13.61 6.60
C PHE A 69 6.92 14.48 7.85
N ALA A 70 6.81 13.88 9.04
CA ALA A 70 6.82 14.59 10.32
C ALA A 70 8.11 15.39 10.54
N ALA A 71 9.27 14.85 10.16
CA ALA A 71 10.53 15.57 10.25
C ALA A 71 10.50 16.85 9.40
N LEU A 72 10.03 16.75 8.15
CA LEU A 72 9.89 17.90 7.25
C LEU A 72 8.88 18.93 7.78
N GLU A 73 7.74 18.46 8.31
CA GLU A 73 6.73 19.29 8.98
C GLU A 73 7.34 20.10 10.12
N ASN A 74 8.06 19.42 11.01
CA ASN A 74 8.61 20.01 12.22
C ASN A 74 9.71 21.01 11.91
N VAL A 75 10.55 20.75 10.89
CA VAL A 75 11.54 21.72 10.40
C VAL A 75 10.87 22.97 9.87
N LEU A 76 9.87 22.85 8.99
CA LEU A 76 9.16 24.01 8.45
C LEU A 76 8.39 24.79 9.52
N TYR A 77 7.84 24.08 10.50
CA TYR A 77 7.17 24.70 11.64
C TYR A 77 8.17 25.45 12.53
N ALA A 78 9.34 24.86 12.82
CA ALA A 78 10.41 25.52 13.58
C ALA A 78 10.94 26.77 12.87
N VAL A 79 11.05 26.73 11.53
CA VAL A 79 11.44 27.90 10.72
C VAL A 79 10.38 29.01 10.81
N SER A 80 9.10 28.65 10.86
CA SER A 80 7.99 29.62 10.86
C SER A 80 7.67 30.21 12.24
N TYR A 81 7.82 29.40 13.31
CA TYR A 81 7.33 29.73 14.66
C TYR A 81 8.41 29.64 15.75
N GLY A 82 9.65 29.31 15.40
CA GLY A 82 10.78 29.19 16.32
C GLY A 82 11.10 27.76 16.77
N LEU A 83 12.38 27.52 17.05
CA LEU A 83 12.94 26.20 17.32
C LEU A 83 12.38 25.54 18.58
N THR A 84 12.15 26.32 19.65
CA THR A 84 11.63 25.82 20.93
C THR A 84 10.27 25.16 20.79
N VAL A 85 9.36 25.80 20.02
CA VAL A 85 8.01 25.28 19.78
C VAL A 85 8.05 24.06 18.84
N GLY A 86 8.93 24.09 17.84
CA GLY A 86 9.12 22.97 16.91
C GLY A 86 9.64 21.70 17.59
N LEU A 87 10.57 21.82 18.54
CA LEU A 87 11.15 20.67 19.25
C LEU A 87 10.14 19.98 20.18
N THR A 88 9.38 20.74 20.96
CA THR A 88 8.38 20.16 21.89
C THR A 88 7.24 19.48 21.14
N ARG A 89 6.81 20.04 20.00
CA ARG A 89 5.81 19.45 19.11
C ARG A 89 6.36 18.24 18.35
N GLY A 90 7.66 18.23 18.08
CA GLY A 90 8.25 17.34 17.10
C GLY A 90 8.14 15.85 17.43
N VAL A 91 8.34 15.49 18.70
CA VAL A 91 8.23 14.09 19.14
C VAL A 91 6.79 13.59 19.04
N ILE A 92 5.84 14.38 19.52
CA ILE A 92 4.42 14.00 19.57
C ILE A 92 3.86 13.86 18.14
N THR A 93 4.09 14.87 17.30
CA THR A 93 3.64 14.82 15.89
C THR A 93 4.26 13.66 15.14
N SER A 94 5.54 13.33 15.38
CA SER A 94 6.19 12.18 14.75
C SER A 94 5.50 10.86 15.11
N ILE A 95 5.11 10.66 16.38
CA ILE A 95 4.36 9.46 16.81
C ILE A 95 2.98 9.42 16.16
N VAL A 96 2.29 10.56 16.09
CA VAL A 96 0.96 10.69 15.47
C VAL A 96 1.02 10.34 13.98
N HIS A 97 1.94 10.94 13.22
CA HIS A 97 2.14 10.62 11.79
C HIS A 97 2.56 9.18 11.56
N ALA A 98 3.45 8.64 12.39
CA ALA A 98 3.84 7.22 12.34
C ALA A 98 2.63 6.31 12.53
N SER A 99 1.74 6.65 13.46
CA SER A 99 0.54 5.86 13.76
C SER A 99 -0.47 5.87 12.59
N PHE A 100 -0.76 7.04 12.02
CA PHE A 100 -1.66 7.14 10.85
C PHE A 100 -1.07 6.42 9.64
N SER A 101 0.20 6.65 9.35
CA SER A 101 0.89 6.01 8.23
C SER A 101 0.95 4.50 8.41
N GLY A 102 1.15 4.01 9.64
CA GLY A 102 1.16 2.60 9.95
C GLY A 102 -0.18 1.90 9.74
N ILE A 103 -1.32 2.58 9.91
CA ILE A 103 -2.65 2.05 9.55
C ILE A 103 -2.72 1.79 8.04
N VAL A 104 -2.28 2.76 7.24
CA VAL A 104 -2.24 2.64 5.77
C VAL A 104 -1.24 1.56 5.35
N GLY A 105 -0.06 1.53 5.98
CA GLY A 105 0.99 0.56 5.75
C GLY A 105 0.55 -0.88 6.01
N TYR A 106 -0.17 -1.11 7.11
CA TYR A 106 -0.75 -2.41 7.41
C TYR A 106 -1.70 -2.88 6.30
N ALA A 107 -2.60 -2.01 5.85
CA ALA A 107 -3.54 -2.32 4.77
C ALA A 107 -2.81 -2.55 3.43
N LEU A 108 -1.75 -1.79 3.17
CA LEU A 108 -0.91 -1.95 1.98
C LEU A 108 -0.16 -3.28 1.99
N GLY A 109 0.40 -3.68 3.13
CA GLY A 109 0.98 -4.99 3.37
C GLY A 109 -0.01 -6.11 3.10
N MET A 110 -1.19 -6.03 3.73
CA MET A 110 -2.30 -6.98 3.52
C MET A 110 -2.77 -7.04 2.07
N ALA A 111 -2.70 -5.93 1.32
CA ALA A 111 -3.12 -5.89 -0.07
C ALA A 111 -2.30 -6.81 -0.99
N LYS A 112 -1.12 -7.31 -0.58
CA LYS A 112 -0.41 -8.34 -1.34
C LYS A 112 -1.08 -9.72 -1.27
N PHE A 113 -1.81 -10.00 -0.19
CA PHE A 113 -2.39 -11.32 0.11
C PHE A 113 -3.89 -11.44 -0.20
N VAL A 114 -4.54 -10.35 -0.63
CA VAL A 114 -5.96 -10.36 -1.01
C VAL A 114 -6.14 -10.41 -2.54
N PRO A 115 -7.31 -10.87 -3.04
CA PRO A 115 -7.60 -10.88 -4.47
C PRO A 115 -7.48 -9.50 -5.12
N LYS A 116 -7.03 -9.44 -6.38
CA LYS A 116 -6.72 -8.19 -7.11
C LYS A 116 -7.85 -7.15 -7.06
N GLY A 117 -9.11 -7.57 -7.19
CA GLY A 117 -10.27 -6.66 -7.14
C GLY A 117 -10.55 -6.05 -5.76
N VAL A 118 -10.04 -6.66 -4.68
CA VAL A 118 -10.29 -6.22 -3.29
C VAL A 118 -9.19 -5.28 -2.80
N LYS A 119 -7.99 -5.33 -3.41
CA LYS A 119 -6.84 -4.47 -3.07
C LYS A 119 -7.17 -2.97 -2.99
N PRO A 120 -7.77 -2.34 -4.02
CA PRO A 120 -8.05 -0.90 -3.96
C PRO A 120 -9.04 -0.54 -2.85
N VAL A 121 -9.99 -1.42 -2.55
CA VAL A 121 -10.98 -1.20 -1.48
C VAL A 121 -10.32 -1.26 -0.11
N VAL A 122 -9.44 -2.24 0.14
CA VAL A 122 -8.73 -2.38 1.43
C VAL A 122 -7.83 -1.17 1.68
N VAL A 123 -7.05 -0.78 0.68
CA VAL A 123 -6.13 0.36 0.79
C VAL A 123 -6.91 1.68 0.89
N GLY A 124 -7.92 1.88 0.03
CA GLY A 124 -8.73 3.10 0.04
C GLY A 124 -9.46 3.33 1.37
N ARG A 125 -10.02 2.27 1.96
CA ARG A 125 -10.64 2.36 3.30
C ARG A 125 -9.64 2.72 4.39
N ALA A 126 -8.41 2.22 4.31
CA ALA A 126 -7.36 2.53 5.28
C ALA A 126 -6.87 3.97 5.13
N VAL A 127 -6.65 4.45 3.91
CA VAL A 127 -6.31 5.86 3.64
C VAL A 127 -7.42 6.78 4.14
N LEU A 128 -8.69 6.47 3.86
CA LEU A 128 -9.81 7.28 4.36
C LEU A 128 -9.89 7.26 5.89
N THR A 129 -9.65 6.10 6.52
CA THR A 129 -9.64 5.99 7.98
C THR A 129 -8.51 6.81 8.58
N ALA A 130 -7.30 6.75 8.03
CA ALA A 130 -6.18 7.56 8.46
C ALA A 130 -6.44 9.05 8.25
N ALA A 131 -7.02 9.43 7.11
CA ALA A 131 -7.41 10.81 6.80
C ALA A 131 -8.43 11.39 7.78
N VAL A 132 -9.45 10.60 8.16
CA VAL A 132 -10.44 11.01 9.16
C VAL A 132 -9.78 11.16 10.54
N LEU A 133 -8.95 10.21 10.96
CA LEU A 133 -8.25 10.32 12.25
C LEU A 133 -7.30 11.52 12.29
N HIS A 134 -6.59 11.77 11.20
CA HIS A 134 -5.71 12.92 11.04
C HIS A 134 -6.50 14.23 11.07
N GLY A 135 -7.55 14.36 10.26
CA GLY A 135 -8.38 15.55 10.23
C GLY A 135 -9.08 15.83 11.56
N VAL A 136 -9.48 14.79 12.30
CA VAL A 136 -10.03 14.95 13.67
C VAL A 136 -8.94 15.43 14.63
N TYR A 137 -7.72 14.90 14.55
CA TYR A 137 -6.59 15.38 15.35
C TYR A 137 -6.31 16.87 15.08
N ASP A 138 -6.27 17.28 13.82
CA ASP A 138 -6.07 18.67 13.41
C ASP A 138 -7.23 19.56 13.85
N PHE A 139 -8.47 19.11 13.68
CA PHE A 139 -9.66 19.83 14.14
C PHE A 139 -9.61 20.10 15.66
N LEU A 140 -9.22 19.11 16.46
CA LEU A 140 -9.06 19.28 17.91
C LEU A 140 -7.93 20.27 18.26
N LEU A 141 -6.87 20.34 17.45
CA LEU A 141 -5.82 21.34 17.61
C LEU A 141 -6.32 22.75 17.24
N PHE A 142 -6.98 22.90 16.10
CA PHE A 142 -7.46 24.20 15.60
C PHE A 142 -8.58 24.81 16.46
N THR A 143 -9.39 23.97 17.09
CA THR A 143 -10.46 24.40 18.01
C THR A 143 -9.98 24.58 19.46
N GLU A 144 -8.68 24.39 19.72
CA GLU A 144 -8.08 24.47 21.06
C GLU A 144 -8.70 23.50 22.09
N LEU A 145 -9.40 22.46 21.62
CA LEU A 145 -10.00 21.41 22.47
C LEU A 145 -8.96 20.39 22.97
N MET A 146 -7.75 20.42 22.40
CA MET A 146 -6.66 19.50 22.71
C MET A 146 -5.95 19.83 24.03
N SER A 147 -6.62 19.61 25.16
CA SER A 147 -5.98 19.69 26.49
C SER A 147 -4.91 18.60 26.68
N PHE A 148 -3.97 18.80 27.62
CA PHE A 148 -2.90 17.82 27.88
C PHE A 148 -3.41 16.39 28.16
N PRO A 149 -4.45 16.15 28.99
CA PRO A 149 -5.00 14.81 29.18
C PRO A 149 -5.60 14.21 27.91
N VAL A 150 -6.29 15.02 27.09
CA VAL A 150 -6.85 14.60 25.81
C VAL A 150 -5.73 14.20 24.86
N LEU A 151 -4.68 15.02 24.75
CA LEU A 151 -3.50 14.72 23.94
C LEU A 151 -2.83 13.41 24.36
N ALA A 152 -2.59 13.23 25.65
CA ALA A 152 -2.00 11.99 26.18
C ALA A 152 -2.88 10.77 25.85
N GLY A 153 -4.20 10.88 26.05
CA GLY A 153 -5.15 9.81 25.70
C GLY A 153 -5.14 9.47 24.22
N VAL A 154 -5.13 10.47 23.34
CA VAL A 154 -5.04 10.28 21.88
C VAL A 154 -3.73 9.60 21.49
N VAL A 155 -2.59 10.08 22.00
CA VAL A 155 -1.27 9.48 21.70
C VAL A 155 -1.19 8.04 22.18
N ILE A 156 -1.68 7.73 23.40
CA ILE A 156 -1.73 6.37 23.92
C ILE A 156 -2.62 5.48 23.04
N LEU A 157 -3.81 5.96 22.66
CA LEU A 157 -4.74 5.21 21.80
C LEU A 157 -4.12 4.90 20.44
N LEU A 158 -3.47 5.89 19.81
CA LEU A 158 -2.78 5.72 18.54
C LEU A 158 -1.60 4.74 18.66
N TYR A 159 -0.81 4.86 19.73
CA TYR A 159 0.30 3.96 20.02
C TYR A 159 -0.16 2.51 20.23
N LEU A 160 -1.21 2.28 21.01
CA LEU A 160 -1.79 0.95 21.19
C LEU A 160 -2.40 0.42 19.89
N GLY A 161 -3.02 1.30 19.10
CA GLY A 161 -3.56 0.98 17.79
C GLY A 161 -2.48 0.45 16.85
N ILE A 162 -1.35 1.17 16.71
CA ILE A 162 -0.25 0.73 15.85
C ILE A 162 0.40 -0.56 16.36
N LEU A 163 0.59 -0.73 17.67
CA LEU A 163 1.08 -1.99 18.24
C LEU A 163 0.16 -3.17 17.93
N GLY A 164 -1.16 -2.98 18.01
CA GLY A 164 -2.14 -3.98 17.61
C GLY A 164 -2.05 -4.36 16.13
N ARG A 165 -1.79 -3.39 15.25
CA ARG A 165 -1.58 -3.63 13.81
C ARG A 165 -0.27 -4.35 13.52
N ILE A 166 0.82 -3.97 14.18
CA ILE A 166 2.11 -4.68 14.09
C ILE A 166 1.95 -6.12 14.55
N GLY A 167 1.33 -6.35 15.71
CA GLY A 167 1.07 -7.70 16.22
C GLY A 167 0.20 -8.54 15.28
N SER A 168 -0.80 -7.92 14.64
CA SER A 168 -1.63 -8.57 13.62
C SER A 168 -0.86 -8.88 12.34
N ALA A 169 0.03 -7.98 11.92
CA ALA A 169 0.89 -8.17 10.75
C ALA A 169 1.88 -9.32 10.94
N LEU A 170 2.51 -9.38 12.12
CA LEU A 170 3.48 -10.43 12.48
C LEU A 170 2.84 -11.83 12.51
N LYS A 171 1.59 -11.95 13.00
CA LYS A 171 0.84 -13.22 12.99
C LYS A 171 0.54 -13.72 11.57
N LEU A 172 0.52 -12.83 10.60
CA LEU A 172 0.24 -13.13 9.19
C LEU A 172 1.54 -13.26 8.37
N SER A 173 2.71 -13.18 9.00
CA SER A 173 4.00 -13.36 8.34
C SER A 173 4.17 -14.80 7.84
N PRO A 174 4.43 -15.02 6.53
CA PRO A 174 4.76 -16.33 5.97
C PRO A 174 6.06 -16.95 6.51
N PHE A 175 6.84 -16.17 7.28
CA PHE A 175 8.15 -16.55 7.80
C PHE A 175 8.15 -16.74 9.33
N ALA A 176 7.04 -16.45 10.02
CA ALA A 176 6.88 -16.70 11.46
C ALA A 176 7.11 -18.18 11.86
N HIS A 177 6.99 -19.12 10.91
CA HIS A 177 7.21 -20.55 11.09
C HIS A 177 8.51 -21.10 10.48
N ARG A 178 9.37 -20.24 9.88
CA ARG A 178 10.55 -20.69 9.10
C ARG A 178 11.90 -20.17 9.60
N GLY A 179 12.04 -19.91 10.90
CA GLY A 179 13.35 -19.57 11.46
C GLY A 179 13.36 -19.10 12.91
N SER A 180 12.93 -19.92 13.87
CA SER A 180 13.39 -19.71 15.25
C SER A 180 14.76 -20.37 15.45
N PRO A 181 15.86 -19.65 15.74
CA PRO A 181 17.11 -20.23 16.21
C PRO A 181 17.02 -20.69 17.68
N TRP A 182 15.90 -20.43 18.34
CA TRP A 182 15.70 -20.67 19.77
C TRP A 182 15.22 -22.11 20.01
N PRO A 183 16.02 -22.98 20.65
CA PRO A 183 15.53 -24.27 21.11
C PRO A 183 14.61 -24.02 22.32
N GLY A 184 13.29 -24.09 22.13
CA GLY A 184 12.39 -23.97 23.28
C GLY A 184 10.93 -23.62 23.09
N ARG A 185 10.35 -23.69 21.88
CA ARG A 185 8.88 -23.78 21.76
C ARG A 185 8.51 -25.15 21.22
N VAL A 186 8.34 -26.06 22.17
CA VAL A 186 7.69 -27.36 21.98
C VAL A 186 6.34 -27.09 21.32
N GLY A 187 6.12 -27.68 20.15
CA GLY A 187 4.81 -27.75 19.53
C GLY A 187 3.86 -28.38 20.53
N VAL A 188 2.74 -27.71 20.80
CA VAL A 188 1.61 -28.40 21.41
C VAL A 188 0.99 -29.18 20.27
N ASP A 189 1.45 -30.41 20.13
CA ASP A 189 0.83 -31.41 19.28
C ASP A 189 -0.53 -31.72 19.93
N THR A 190 -1.58 -31.00 19.55
CA THR A 190 -2.94 -31.49 19.80
C THR A 190 -3.16 -32.65 18.83
N GLY A 191 -2.62 -33.81 19.21
CA GLY A 191 -2.91 -35.10 18.61
C GLY A 191 -4.41 -35.37 18.71
N ALA A 192 -5.07 -35.32 17.57
CA ALA A 192 -6.42 -35.82 17.37
C ALA A 192 -6.36 -36.88 16.27
N ASP A 193 -5.81 -38.05 16.59
CA ASP A 193 -5.91 -39.26 15.77
C ASP A 193 -6.09 -40.54 16.62
N THR A 194 -7.00 -40.50 17.59
CA THR A 194 -7.51 -41.74 18.18
C THR A 194 -8.61 -42.31 17.30
N GLY A 195 -8.30 -43.32 16.48
CA GLY A 195 -9.35 -44.08 15.82
C GLY A 195 -8.94 -45.10 14.76
N ALA A 196 -8.74 -46.34 15.22
CA ALA A 196 -9.01 -47.59 14.51
C ALA A 196 -7.95 -48.16 13.54
N GLY A 197 -7.35 -49.28 13.97
CA GLY A 197 -7.50 -50.52 13.22
C GLY A 197 -6.29 -51.04 12.44
N GLY A 198 -5.15 -51.24 13.11
CA GLY A 198 -4.08 -52.08 12.57
C GLY A 198 -4.52 -53.55 12.49
N ARG A 199 -4.70 -54.09 11.27
CA ARG A 199 -4.61 -55.53 10.99
C ARG A 199 -3.32 -55.81 10.25
N ALA A 200 -2.47 -56.58 10.93
CA ALA A 200 -1.29 -57.22 10.38
C ALA A 200 -1.67 -58.16 9.23
N VAL A 201 -0.93 -58.08 8.12
CA VAL A 201 -0.81 -59.16 7.14
C VAL A 201 0.66 -59.35 6.86
N ALA A 202 1.19 -60.47 7.35
CA ALA A 202 2.46 -61.02 6.95
C ALA A 202 2.39 -61.54 5.51
N ARG A 203 3.45 -61.34 4.72
CA ARG A 203 3.90 -62.33 3.73
C ARG A 203 5.37 -62.14 3.37
N ALA A 204 5.98 -63.28 3.11
CA ALA A 204 7.39 -63.61 3.25
C ALA A 204 8.24 -63.31 2.01
N ASP A 205 9.54 -63.45 2.26
CA ASP A 205 10.72 -63.41 1.40
C ASP A 205 10.62 -64.21 0.08
N ALA A 206 11.34 -63.73 -0.95
CA ALA A 206 12.24 -64.53 -1.79
C ALA A 206 13.01 -63.64 -2.80
N ASP A 207 14.29 -63.42 -2.47
CA ASP A 207 15.49 -63.64 -3.28
C ASP A 207 15.45 -63.55 -4.84
N SER A 208 16.36 -62.75 -5.41
CA SER A 208 17.46 -63.22 -6.28
C SER A 208 17.84 -62.25 -7.42
N GLY A 209 19.16 -62.10 -7.61
CA GLY A 209 19.78 -62.10 -8.94
C GLY A 209 20.07 -60.76 -9.60
N GLY A 210 21.36 -60.40 -9.64
CA GLY A 210 21.90 -59.23 -10.34
C GLY A 210 22.03 -59.38 -11.86
N GLY A 211 22.73 -58.42 -12.49
CA GLY A 211 23.23 -58.59 -13.86
C GLY A 211 23.23 -57.33 -14.71
N THR A 212 24.38 -56.67 -14.73
CA THR A 212 24.88 -55.77 -15.78
C THR A 212 24.66 -56.29 -17.22
N ALA A 213 24.40 -55.39 -18.18
CA ALA A 213 25.29 -55.12 -19.31
C ALA A 213 24.58 -54.41 -20.49
N ALA A 214 25.29 -53.42 -21.03
CA ALA A 214 25.05 -52.73 -22.28
C ALA A 214 25.00 -53.68 -23.50
N ARG A 215 24.39 -53.22 -24.61
CA ARG A 215 25.09 -53.00 -25.89
C ARG A 215 24.17 -52.60 -27.06
N ASN A 216 24.74 -51.68 -27.83
CA ASN A 216 24.78 -51.55 -29.29
C ASN A 216 23.78 -50.65 -30.03
N ALA A 217 24.42 -49.68 -30.68
CA ALA A 217 23.98 -48.81 -31.75
C ALA A 217 24.18 -49.47 -33.14
N ALA A 218 23.69 -48.71 -34.14
CA ALA A 218 24.13 -48.62 -35.53
C ALA A 218 23.45 -49.53 -36.59
N ALA A 219 22.75 -48.87 -37.53
CA ALA A 219 22.90 -48.94 -39.00
C ALA A 219 21.64 -48.26 -39.60
N ASP A 220 21.73 -47.07 -40.20
CA ASP A 220 22.23 -46.74 -41.55
C ASP A 220 21.13 -46.81 -42.63
N GLY A 221 21.12 -45.82 -43.54
CA GLY A 221 20.85 -46.13 -44.94
C GLY A 221 19.68 -45.46 -45.67
N SER A 222 19.78 -44.15 -45.91
CA SER A 222 19.75 -43.56 -47.27
C SER A 222 18.45 -43.26 -48.05
N THR A 223 18.57 -42.15 -48.81
CA THR A 223 17.96 -41.74 -50.10
C THR A 223 16.62 -40.99 -50.16
N GLU A 224 16.76 -39.65 -50.23
CA GLU A 224 16.32 -38.73 -51.30
C GLU A 224 15.16 -39.14 -52.25
N HIS A 225 14.17 -38.26 -52.42
CA HIS A 225 13.96 -37.58 -53.71
C HIS A 225 13.07 -36.33 -53.61
N SER A 226 13.41 -35.39 -54.48
CA SER A 226 12.93 -34.04 -54.74
C SER A 226 11.48 -33.93 -55.23
N GLY A 227 10.95 -32.70 -55.26
CA GLY A 227 10.04 -32.31 -56.35
C GLY A 227 8.86 -31.41 -56.01
N GLU A 228 9.09 -30.09 -56.12
CA GLU A 228 8.25 -29.12 -56.84
C GLU A 228 6.84 -28.69 -56.37
N LEU A 229 6.78 -27.36 -56.13
CA LEU A 229 5.91 -26.37 -56.79
C LEU A 229 4.39 -26.54 -56.77
N SER A 230 3.71 -25.58 -56.14
CA SER A 230 2.65 -24.75 -56.76
C SER A 230 2.26 -23.65 -55.74
N SER A 231 2.61 -22.38 -55.97
CA SER A 231 1.75 -21.36 -56.60
C SER A 231 0.50 -21.05 -55.74
N ARG A 232 0.12 -19.83 -55.35
CA ARG A 232 0.12 -18.48 -55.96
C ARG A 232 -0.19 -17.49 -54.80
N SER A 233 0.48 -16.34 -54.67
CA SER A 233 0.16 -15.04 -55.30
C SER A 233 -1.14 -14.41 -54.73
N ARG A 234 -1.24 -13.18 -54.20
CA ARG A 234 -0.71 -11.88 -54.67
C ARG A 234 -1.02 -10.74 -53.67
N GLN A 235 -0.11 -9.75 -53.64
CA GLN A 235 -0.30 -8.28 -53.70
C GLN A 235 -1.01 -7.49 -52.56
N GLY A 236 -0.27 -6.56 -51.94
CA GLY A 236 -0.78 -5.35 -51.25
C GLY A 236 -1.07 -4.20 -52.25
N PRO A 237 -0.90 -2.88 -51.94
CA PRO A 237 -0.84 -2.13 -50.67
C PRO A 237 -1.88 -0.95 -50.58
N ASN A 238 -1.85 -0.21 -49.45
CA ASN A 238 -2.45 1.12 -49.07
C ASN A 238 -2.53 2.18 -50.23
N PRO A 239 -3.34 3.30 -50.24
CA PRO A 239 -3.55 4.32 -49.19
C PRO A 239 -4.90 5.11 -49.22
N GLY A 240 -5.08 6.15 -48.37
CA GLY A 240 -6.09 7.19 -48.61
C GLY A 240 -6.51 8.05 -47.41
N SER A 241 -5.83 9.18 -47.22
CA SER A 241 -6.24 10.35 -46.44
C SER A 241 -6.88 11.40 -47.37
N ASP A 242 -8.05 11.96 -47.00
CA ASP A 242 -8.54 13.30 -47.38
C ASP A 242 -9.89 13.55 -46.68
N GLN A 243 -10.02 14.57 -45.82
CA GLN A 243 -10.40 15.98 -46.06
C GLN A 243 -11.92 16.26 -46.14
N GLY A 244 -12.33 17.35 -45.49
CA GLY A 244 -13.67 17.97 -45.53
C GLY A 244 -14.12 18.43 -44.14
N SER A 245 -13.76 19.59 -43.60
CA SER A 245 -14.05 21.00 -43.97
C SER A 245 -15.52 21.43 -43.80
N ASP A 246 -15.68 22.61 -43.17
CA ASP A 246 -16.75 23.61 -43.30
C ASP A 246 -18.02 23.48 -42.42
N ARG A 247 -18.19 24.37 -41.42
CA ARG A 247 -18.68 25.77 -41.52
C ARG A 247 -19.65 26.21 -40.39
N ASP A 248 -19.64 27.54 -40.21
CA ASP A 248 -20.61 28.48 -39.60
C ASP A 248 -20.65 28.56 -38.05
N SER A 249 -20.18 29.63 -37.39
CA SER A 249 -20.47 31.09 -37.45
C SER A 249 -21.87 31.46 -36.95
N ASP A 250 -22.01 32.09 -35.78
CA ASP A 250 -22.60 33.43 -35.62
C ASP A 250 -22.56 33.96 -34.16
N ARG A 251 -22.23 35.26 -34.03
CA ARG A 251 -22.66 36.34 -33.09
C ARG A 251 -22.88 36.07 -31.59
N GLY A 252 -22.60 37.00 -30.68
CA GLY A 252 -22.40 38.44 -30.83
C GLY A 252 -21.96 39.12 -29.52
N SER A 253 -21.57 40.38 -29.69
CA SER A 253 -21.16 41.39 -28.70
C SER A 253 -22.33 41.91 -27.85
N ASP A 254 -21.99 42.57 -26.74
CA ASP A 254 -22.52 43.85 -26.22
C ASP A 254 -22.31 43.86 -24.68
N GLU A 255 -21.34 44.62 -24.13
CA GLU A 255 -21.41 46.03 -23.68
C GLU A 255 -22.48 46.34 -22.60
N HIS A 256 -22.00 46.71 -21.41
CA HIS A 256 -22.60 47.58 -20.36
C HIS A 256 -21.53 47.66 -19.25
N ASP A 257 -20.67 48.68 -19.15
CA ASP A 257 -20.87 50.05 -18.69
C ASP A 257 -21.86 50.22 -17.53
N GLU A 258 -21.34 50.51 -16.33
CA GLU A 258 -21.85 51.57 -15.46
C GLU A 258 -20.83 51.92 -14.36
N SER A 259 -20.34 53.14 -14.44
CA SER A 259 -19.68 53.91 -13.39
C SER A 259 -20.69 54.41 -12.35
N HIS A 260 -20.35 54.36 -11.06
CA HIS A 260 -20.54 55.44 -10.07
C HIS A 260 -19.88 55.09 -8.73
#